data_AF-A0A730K6W7-F1
#
_entry.id   AF-A0A730K6W7-F1
#
_cell.length_a   1.000
_cell.length_b   1.000
_cell.length_c   1.000
_cell.angle_alpha   90.00
_cell.angle_beta   90.00
_cell.angle_gamma   90.00
#
_symmetry.space_group_name_H-M   'P 1'
#
loop_
_entity.id
_entity.type
_entity.pdbx_description
1 polymer ?
#
loop_
_entity_poly.entity_id
_entity_poly.type
_entity_poly.pdbx_seq_one_letter_code
_entity_poly.pdbx_strand_id
1 'polypeptide(L)'
;MTGDFETDVEVIFQKNENGFIVCSSLKKQYRDILRQGSPNVHFLWLDGDYETILGPMQSRAGHFMPVALFKNQFDALECPQEDEHDIARIDVNHDIEHVTEQCRQAMLAFRHGQ
;
A
#
# COMPACT_ATOMS: atom_id res chain seq x y z
N MET A 1 -7.46 -0.07 -17.73
CA MET A 1 -7.53 -1.31 -16.93
C MET A 1 -7.40 -0.94 -15.47
N THR A 2 -8.50 -0.52 -14.86
CA THR A 2 -8.69 -0.74 -13.43
C THR A 2 -8.88 -2.25 -13.31
N GLY A 3 -7.91 -2.96 -12.75
CA GLY A 3 -8.22 -4.29 -12.23
C GLY A 3 -9.29 -4.11 -11.16
N ASP A 4 -10.28 -4.99 -11.12
CA ASP A 4 -11.36 -4.93 -10.14
C ASP A 4 -10.84 -5.37 -8.77
N PHE A 5 -9.95 -4.58 -8.17
CA PHE A 5 -9.32 -4.86 -6.87
C PHE A 5 -10.36 -5.01 -5.75
N GLU A 6 -11.55 -4.42 -5.91
CA GLU A 6 -12.71 -4.65 -5.06
C GLU A 6 -13.11 -6.13 -5.05
N THR A 7 -13.17 -6.76 -6.23
CA THR A 7 -13.46 -8.19 -6.37
C THR A 7 -12.35 -9.05 -5.78
N ASP A 8 -11.08 -8.65 -5.87
CA ASP A 8 -9.98 -9.39 -5.26
C ASP A 8 -10.09 -9.43 -3.72
N VAL A 9 -10.37 -8.28 -3.09
CA VAL A 9 -10.60 -8.19 -1.64
C VAL A 9 -11.81 -9.03 -1.24
N GLU A 10 -12.91 -8.90 -1.97
CA GLU A 10 -14.16 -9.60 -1.68
C GLU A 10 -13.97 -11.12 -1.81
N VAL A 11 -13.24 -11.60 -2.82
CA VAL A 11 -12.94 -13.02 -3.01
C VAL A 11 -12.07 -13.58 -1.88
N ILE A 12 -11.01 -12.87 -1.47
CA ILE A 12 -10.16 -13.29 -0.34
C ILE A 12 -10.99 -13.37 0.95
N PHE A 13 -11.83 -12.35 1.17
CA PHE A 13 -12.70 -12.29 2.35
C PHE A 13 -13.75 -13.41 2.37
N GLN A 14 -14.44 -13.65 1.25
CA GLN A 14 -15.44 -14.72 1.13
C GLN A 14 -14.84 -16.12 1.35
N LYS A 15 -13.57 -16.32 1.00
CA LYS A 15 -12.85 -17.57 1.25
C LYS A 15 -12.31 -17.69 2.68
N ASN A 16 -12.46 -16.66 3.50
CA ASN A 16 -11.93 -16.58 4.86
C ASN A 16 -10.39 -16.79 4.89
N GLU A 17 -9.70 -16.32 3.84
CA GLU A 17 -8.25 -16.40 3.68
C GLU A 17 -7.59 -15.09 4.10
N ASN A 18 -6.34 -15.15 4.55
CA ASN A 18 -5.51 -13.97 4.77
C ASN A 18 -4.60 -13.78 3.57
N GLY A 19 -4.53 -12.57 3.02
CA GLY A 19 -3.72 -12.28 1.85
C GLY A 19 -3.17 -10.86 1.85
N PHE A 20 -2.18 -10.62 0.99
CA PHE A 20 -1.68 -9.30 0.67
C PHE A 20 -2.09 -8.95 -0.75
N ILE A 21 -2.59 -7.73 -0.93
CA ILE A 21 -2.83 -7.13 -2.24
C ILE A 21 -1.87 -5.96 -2.37
N VAL A 22 -1.09 -5.95 -3.46
CA VAL A 22 -0.25 -4.81 -3.81
C VAL A 22 -1.08 -3.89 -4.70
N CYS A 23 -1.49 -2.75 -4.17
CA CYS A 23 -2.23 -1.72 -4.90
C CYS A 23 -1.69 -0.34 -4.52
N SER A 24 -1.64 0.59 -5.49
CA SER A 24 -1.14 1.94 -5.22
C SER A 24 -2.11 2.75 -4.36
N SER A 25 -3.43 2.53 -4.49
CA SER A 25 -4.51 3.11 -3.66
C SER A 25 -4.28 4.57 -3.24
N LEU A 26 -3.79 5.37 -4.19
CA LEU A 26 -3.18 6.68 -3.92
C LEU A 26 -4.18 7.70 -3.39
N LYS A 27 -5.46 7.55 -3.75
CA LYS A 27 -6.55 8.44 -3.36
C LYS A 27 -7.41 7.81 -2.28
N LYS A 28 -7.96 8.64 -1.38
CA LYS A 28 -8.86 8.20 -0.32
C LYS A 28 -10.04 7.41 -0.86
N GLN A 29 -10.63 7.87 -1.97
CA GLN A 29 -11.75 7.18 -2.62
C GLN A 29 -11.44 5.71 -2.99
N TYR A 30 -10.20 5.40 -3.35
CA TYR A 30 -9.81 4.02 -3.69
C TYR A 30 -9.61 3.17 -2.43
N ARG A 31 -9.09 3.76 -1.34
CA ARG A 31 -9.04 3.10 -0.03
C ARG A 31 -10.44 2.80 0.49
N ASP A 32 -11.38 3.73 0.32
CA ASP A 32 -12.78 3.57 0.69
C ASP A 32 -13.48 2.45 -0.10
N ILE A 33 -13.16 2.27 -1.38
CA ILE A 33 -13.66 1.13 -2.19
C ILE A 33 -13.12 -0.19 -1.64
N LEU A 34 -11.81 -0.27 -1.34
CA LEU A 34 -11.22 -1.50 -0.77
C LEU A 34 -11.80 -1.85 0.60
N ARG A 35 -12.11 -0.84 1.44
CA ARG A 35 -12.81 -1.03 2.73
C ARG A 35 -14.22 -1.60 2.57
N GLN A 36 -14.90 -1.37 1.44
CA GLN A 36 -16.22 -1.95 1.19
C GLN A 36 -16.16 -3.46 0.94
N GLY A 37 -15.05 -3.97 0.38
CA GLY A 37 -14.85 -5.39 0.14
C GLY A 37 -14.64 -6.24 1.40
N SER A 38 -14.17 -5.64 2.51
CA SER A 38 -14.04 -6.32 3.80
C SER A 38 -13.82 -5.33 4.96
N PRO A 39 -14.44 -5.55 6.13
CA PRO A 39 -14.22 -4.72 7.32
C PRO A 39 -12.83 -4.92 7.96
N ASN A 40 -12.09 -5.95 7.55
CA ASN A 40 -10.77 -6.30 8.08
C ASN A 40 -9.63 -5.92 7.14
N VAL A 41 -9.87 -4.97 6.21
CA VAL A 41 -8.81 -4.43 5.36
C VAL A 41 -7.97 -3.45 6.18
N HIS A 42 -6.66 -3.66 6.12
CA HIS A 42 -5.67 -2.74 6.66
C HIS A 42 -4.67 -2.37 5.57
N PHE A 43 -4.10 -1.17 5.68
CA PHE A 43 -3.17 -0.64 4.69
C PHE A 43 -1.78 -0.46 5.30
N LEU A 44 -0.77 -0.90 4.55
CA LEU A 44 0.63 -0.57 4.79
C LEU A 44 1.01 0.50 3.76
N TRP A 45 1.09 1.75 4.19
CA TRP A 45 1.53 2.86 3.34
C TRP A 45 3.06 2.93 3.35
N LEU A 46 3.66 2.42 2.29
CA LEU A 46 5.10 2.50 2.05
C LEU A 46 5.46 3.92 1.59
N ASP A 47 5.92 4.74 2.52
CA ASP A 47 6.20 6.15 2.32
C ASP A 47 7.70 6.42 2.22
N GLY A 48 8.09 7.20 1.22
CA GLY A 48 9.47 7.60 0.98
C GLY A 48 9.52 8.75 -0.02
N ASP A 49 10.60 9.52 0.01
CA ASP A 49 10.74 10.65 -0.89
C ASP A 49 11.05 10.21 -2.32
N TYR A 50 10.67 11.07 -3.26
CA TYR A 50 10.78 10.79 -4.69
C TYR A 50 12.20 10.42 -5.12
N GLU A 51 13.22 11.12 -4.59
CA GLU A 51 14.62 10.92 -4.98
C GLU A 51 15.16 9.61 -4.44
N THR A 52 14.87 9.26 -3.18
CA THR A 52 15.29 7.99 -2.57
C THR A 52 14.67 6.79 -3.27
N ILE A 53 13.46 6.90 -3.81
CA ILE A 53 12.80 5.78 -4.52
C ILE A 53 13.20 5.73 -6.00
N LEU A 54 13.38 6.88 -6.66
CA LEU A 54 13.69 6.94 -8.10
C LEU A 54 15.03 6.27 -8.43
N GLY A 55 16.07 6.52 -7.64
CA GLY A 55 17.42 5.98 -7.88
C GLY A 55 17.46 4.45 -7.92
N PRO A 56 17.04 3.75 -6.84
CA PRO A 56 16.92 2.29 -6.81
C PRO A 56 15.96 1.72 -7.86
N MET A 57 14.92 2.46 -8.23
CA MET A 57 14.02 2.05 -9.31
C MET A 57 14.75 2.05 -10.66
N GLN A 58 15.50 3.10 -10.99
CA GLN A 58 16.19 3.21 -12.27
C GLN A 58 17.39 2.26 -12.44
N SER A 59 17.99 1.79 -11.35
CA SER A 59 19.19 0.94 -11.39
C SER A 59 18.91 -0.55 -11.67
N ARG A 60 17.67 -0.98 -11.51
CA ARG A 60 17.25 -2.36 -11.82
C ARG A 60 17.07 -2.51 -13.34
N ALA A 61 17.33 -3.68 -13.92
CA ALA A 61 17.14 -3.95 -15.36
C ALA A 61 15.79 -4.67 -15.62
N GLY A 62 14.94 -4.16 -16.53
CA GLY A 62 13.62 -4.76 -16.82
C GLY A 62 12.51 -3.78 -17.25
N HIS A 63 11.25 -4.21 -17.15
CA HIS A 63 10.05 -3.40 -17.43
C HIS A 63 9.83 -2.35 -16.34
N PHE A 64 10.51 -1.21 -16.46
CA PHE A 64 10.33 -0.10 -15.53
C PHE A 64 9.05 0.65 -15.79
N MET A 65 8.39 1.01 -14.69
CA MET A 65 7.39 2.06 -14.71
C MET A 65 8.05 3.33 -15.27
N PRO A 66 7.52 3.93 -16.35
CA PRO A 66 8.07 5.16 -16.87
C PRO A 66 8.17 6.22 -15.78
N VAL A 67 9.27 6.97 -15.73
CA VAL A 67 9.49 8.03 -14.73
C VAL A 67 8.31 9.02 -14.68
N ALA A 68 7.70 9.31 -15.83
CA ALA A 68 6.50 10.13 -15.92
C ALA A 68 5.30 9.51 -15.19
N LEU A 69 5.11 8.19 -15.29
CA LEU A 69 4.04 7.49 -14.57
C LEU A 69 4.31 7.44 -13.06
N PHE A 70 5.58 7.26 -12.66
CA PHE A 70 5.99 7.35 -11.25
C PHE A 70 5.70 8.74 -10.67
N LYS A 71 6.06 9.80 -11.40
CA LYS A 71 5.74 11.18 -11.01
C LYS A 71 4.23 11.40 -10.85
N ASN A 72 3.42 10.90 -11.78
CA ASN A 72 1.97 10.99 -11.67
C ASN A 72 1.42 10.30 -10.42
N GLN A 73 2.08 9.25 -9.91
CA GLN A 73 1.65 8.61 -8.67
C GLN A 73 1.89 9.51 -7.46
N PHE A 74 3.04 10.17 -7.39
CA PHE A 74 3.33 11.17 -6.35
C PHE A 74 2.37 12.35 -6.42
N ASP A 75 2.09 12.86 -7.62
CA ASP A 75 1.16 13.97 -7.82
C ASP A 75 -0.29 13.59 -7.48
N ALA A 76 -0.66 12.31 -7.60
CA ALA A 76 -1.99 11.79 -7.31
C ALA A 76 -2.16 11.30 -5.85
N LEU A 77 -1.09 11.31 -5.05
CA LEU A 77 -1.12 10.84 -3.67
C LEU A 77 -1.93 11.79 -2.80
N GLU A 78 -3.02 11.28 -2.23
CA GLU A 78 -3.76 11.91 -1.15
C GLU A 78 -3.30 11.27 0.16
N CYS A 79 -2.40 11.96 0.87
CA CYS A 79 -1.85 11.50 2.14
C CYS A 79 -2.97 11.04 3.09
N PRO A 80 -2.83 9.85 3.69
CA PRO A 80 -3.72 9.37 4.74
C PRO A 80 -3.98 10.44 5.82
N GLN A 81 -5.24 10.59 6.19
CA GLN A 81 -5.68 11.52 7.22
C GLN A 81 -5.73 10.83 8.60
N GLU A 82 -5.81 11.62 9.67
CA GLU A 82 -5.77 11.09 11.06
C GLU A 82 -6.96 10.17 11.40
N ASP A 83 -8.07 10.27 10.68
CA ASP A 83 -9.27 9.45 10.81
C ASP A 83 -9.14 8.06 10.14
N GLU A 84 -8.08 7.83 9.35
CA GLU A 84 -7.82 6.55 8.68
C GLU A 84 -6.95 5.63 9.56
N HIS A 85 -7.53 5.18 10.68
CA HIS A 85 -6.85 4.36 11.71
C HIS A 85 -6.41 2.96 11.24
N ASP A 86 -6.90 2.52 10.09
CA ASP A 86 -6.57 1.25 9.45
C ASP A 86 -5.32 1.34 8.56
N ILE A 87 -4.60 2.48 8.59
CA ILE A 87 -3.39 2.73 7.81
C ILE A 87 -2.17 2.86 8.71
N ALA A 88 -1.15 2.05 8.47
CA ALA A 88 0.17 2.19 9.08
C ALA A 88 1.14 2.77 8.05
N ARG A 89 1.79 3.88 8.40
CA ARG A 89 2.89 4.45 7.62
C ARG A 89 4.18 3.69 7.90
N ILE A 90 4.87 3.28 6.85
CA ILE A 90 6.13 2.54 6.87
C ILE A 90 7.17 3.37 6.11
N ASP A 91 8.28 3.72 6.76
CA ASP A 91 9.33 4.51 6.13
C ASP A 91 10.24 3.59 5.29
N VAL A 92 10.27 3.80 3.98
CA VAL A 92 11.09 2.98 3.06
C VAL A 92 12.53 3.46 2.90
N ASN A 93 12.95 4.51 3.61
CA ASN A 93 14.31 5.05 3.56
C ASN A 93 15.33 4.20 4.35
N HIS A 94 14.96 2.98 4.74
CA HIS A 94 15.78 2.01 5.45
C HIS A 94 16.06 0.77 4.57
N ASP A 95 16.92 -0.12 5.06
CA ASP A 95 17.14 -1.41 4.41
C ASP A 95 15.86 -2.28 4.43
N ILE A 96 15.85 -3.28 3.55
CA ILE A 96 14.68 -4.16 3.36
C ILE A 96 14.32 -4.95 4.62
N GLU A 97 15.28 -5.29 5.46
CA GLU A 97 15.04 -6.04 6.70
C GLU A 97 14.28 -5.16 7.70
N HIS A 98 14.71 -3.91 7.85
CA HIS A 98 14.04 -2.93 8.69
C HIS A 98 12.62 -2.62 8.21
N VAL A 99 12.44 -2.38 6.90
CA VAL A 99 11.12 -2.12 6.31
C VAL A 99 10.18 -3.32 6.51
N THR A 100 10.68 -4.53 6.31
CA THR A 100 9.89 -5.76 6.49
C THR A 100 9.50 -5.95 7.95
N GLU A 101 10.40 -5.64 8.89
CA GLU A 101 10.09 -5.72 10.32
C GLU A 101 9.04 -4.66 10.73
N GLN A 102 9.13 -3.43 10.23
CA GLN A 102 8.10 -2.41 10.47
C GLN A 102 6.72 -2.86 9.97
N CYS A 103 6.65 -3.41 8.75
CA CYS A 103 5.42 -4.01 8.21
C CYS A 103 4.86 -5.10 9.12
N ARG A 104 5.72 -6.01 9.60
CA ARG A 104 5.33 -7.10 10.50
C ARG A 104 4.77 -6.57 11.82
N GLN A 105 5.41 -5.57 12.40
CA GLN A 105 4.94 -4.94 13.65
C GLN A 105 3.59 -4.25 13.47
N ALA A 106 3.41 -3.50 12.37
CA ALA A 106 2.13 -2.88 12.04
C ALA A 106 1.01 -3.92 11.91
N MET A 107 1.27 -5.03 11.21
CA MET A 107 0.29 -6.12 11.09
C MET A 107 -0.08 -6.75 12.43
N LEU A 108 0.89 -6.96 13.33
CA LEU A 108 0.59 -7.47 14.66
C LEU A 108 -0.25 -6.48 15.48
N ALA A 109 0.05 -5.18 15.39
CA ALA A 109 -0.73 -4.14 16.05
C ALA A 109 -2.19 -4.14 15.59
N PHE A 110 -2.45 -4.25 14.27
CA PHE A 110 -3.81 -4.37 13.73
C PHE A 110 -4.55 -5.60 14.27
N ARG A 111 -3.88 -6.74 14.38
CA ARG A 111 -4.49 -7.98 14.91
C ARG A 111 -4.77 -7.93 16.41
N HIS A 112 -4.02 -7.15 17.18
CA HIS A 112 -4.21 -7.01 18.63
C HIS A 112 -5.23 -5.92 19.01
N GLY A 113 -5.60 -5.03 18.07
CA GLY A 113 -6.62 -4.00 18.24
C GLY A 113 -8.04 -4.43 17.87
N GLN A 114 -8.25 -5.69 17.47
CA GLN A 114 -9.57 -6.29 17.20
C GLN A 114 -10.11 -7.08 18.40
#